data_AF-A0A9C7UZ43-F1
#
_entry.id   AF-A0A9C7UZ43-F1
#
_cell.length_a   1.000
_cell.length_b   1.000
_cell.length_c   1.000
_cell.angle_alpha   90.00
_cell.angle_beta   90.00
_cell.angle_gamma   90.00
#
_symmetry.space_group_name_H-M   'P 1'
#
loop_
_entity.id
_entity.type
_entity.pdbx_description
1 polymer ?
#
loop_
_entity_poly.entity_id
_entity_poly.type
_entity_poly.pdbx_seq_one_letter_code
_entity_poly.pdbx_strand_id
1 'polypeptide(L)'
;MHNSPFTITLGDGTLFGICFIVILALLIFWRIFYGRIYKGRVRKVCIVKKRVTRHTERVFLSFRHTNGFCEYDCHTVDFYYEGRRFVHTKYVSEELFEKLREGKSYNVRVKGGHILQIMHFG
;
A
#
# COMPACT_ATOMS: atom_id res chain seq x y z
N MET A 1 56.89 -29.97 11.90
CA MET A 1 55.64 -29.61 11.18
C MET A 1 55.07 -28.38 11.86
N HIS A 2 55.30 -27.20 11.29
CA HIS A 2 54.88 -25.92 11.86
C HIS A 2 53.74 -25.39 10.99
N ASN A 3 52.50 -25.50 11.48
CA ASN A 3 51.33 -24.94 10.81
C ASN A 3 51.19 -23.48 11.23
N SER A 4 51.74 -22.58 10.43
CA SER A 4 51.47 -21.15 10.56
C SER A 4 50.01 -20.85 10.17
N PRO A 5 49.27 -20.06 10.95
CA PRO A 5 47.94 -19.62 10.55
C PRO A 5 48.09 -18.64 9.39
N PHE A 6 47.48 -18.96 8.24
CA PHE A 6 47.32 -18.00 7.15
C PHE A 6 46.39 -16.88 7.61
N THR A 7 46.96 -15.81 8.13
CA THR A 7 46.26 -14.54 8.36
C THR A 7 45.99 -13.92 6.99
N ILE A 8 44.76 -14.05 6.49
CA ILE A 8 44.33 -13.36 5.28
C ILE A 8 44.23 -11.87 5.62
N THR A 9 45.28 -11.12 5.35
CA THR A 9 45.25 -9.65 5.40
C THR A 9 44.39 -9.19 4.23
N LEU A 10 43.09 -8.98 4.47
CA LEU A 10 42.18 -8.32 3.54
C LEU A 10 42.69 -6.90 3.31
N GLY A 11 43.35 -6.67 2.18
CA GLY A 11 43.75 -5.32 1.77
C GLY A 11 42.51 -4.43 1.63
N ASP A 12 42.66 -3.13 1.89
CA ASP A 12 41.55 -2.18 1.92
C ASP A 12 40.67 -2.26 0.66
N GLY A 13 41.27 -2.49 -0.52
CA GLY A 13 40.54 -2.68 -1.79
C GLY A 13 39.61 -3.91 -1.83
N THR A 14 39.99 -5.02 -1.19
CA THR A 14 39.11 -6.20 -1.07
C THR A 14 37.94 -5.96 -0.13
N LEU A 15 38.15 -5.20 0.95
CA LEU A 15 37.07 -4.82 1.87
C LEU A 15 36.04 -3.90 1.18
N PHE A 16 36.52 -2.90 0.44
CA PHE A 16 35.67 -2.01 -0.36
C PHE A 16 34.89 -2.77 -1.44
N GLY A 17 35.51 -3.73 -2.13
CA GLY A 17 34.84 -4.58 -3.12
C GLY A 17 33.72 -5.42 -2.51
N ILE A 18 33.97 -6.05 -1.36
CA ILE A 18 32.97 -6.85 -0.64
C ILE A 18 31.81 -5.95 -0.17
N CYS A 19 32.11 -4.80 0.43
CA CYS A 19 31.10 -3.82 0.85
C CYS A 19 30.22 -3.36 -0.33
N PHE A 20 30.81 -3.08 -1.49
CA PHE A 20 30.07 -2.68 -2.68
C PHE A 20 29.13 -3.80 -3.16
N ILE A 21 29.61 -5.05 -3.21
CA ILE A 21 28.80 -6.21 -3.61
C ILE A 21 27.63 -6.41 -2.64
N VAL A 22 27.86 -6.30 -1.33
CA VAL A 22 26.80 -6.42 -0.30
C VAL A 22 25.75 -5.31 -0.45
N ILE A 23 26.17 -4.06 -0.62
CA ILE A 23 25.26 -2.92 -0.82
C ILE A 23 24.45 -3.11 -2.10
N LEU A 24 25.08 -3.50 -3.20
CA LEU A 24 24.41 -3.73 -4.47
C LEU A 24 23.38 -4.87 -4.35
N ALA A 25 23.74 -5.97 -3.68
CA ALA A 25 22.84 -7.08 -3.40
C ALA A 25 21.64 -6.64 -2.54
N LEU A 26 21.86 -5.82 -1.51
CA LEU A 26 20.79 -5.27 -0.68
C LEU A 26 19.86 -4.34 -1.46
N LEU A 27 20.38 -3.51 -2.37
CA LEU A 27 19.57 -2.64 -3.21
C LEU A 27 18.70 -3.43 -4.20
N ILE A 28 19.28 -4.47 -4.83
CA ILE A 28 18.53 -5.37 -5.72
C ILE A 28 17.46 -6.12 -4.93
N PHE A 29 17.83 -6.66 -3.77
CA PHE A 29 16.91 -7.35 -2.87
C PHE A 29 15.77 -6.41 -2.47
N TRP A 30 16.08 -5.22 -1.98
CA TRP A 30 15.10 -4.19 -1.63
C TRP A 30 14.16 -3.89 -2.79
N ARG A 31 14.69 -3.65 -3.99
CA ARG A 31 13.89 -3.32 -5.18
C ARG A 31 12.95 -4.45 -5.58
N ILE A 32 13.41 -5.71 -5.52
CA ILE A 32 12.59 -6.89 -5.82
C ILE A 32 11.54 -7.11 -4.73
N PHE A 33 11.93 -7.02 -3.47
CA PHE A 33 11.08 -7.27 -2.32
C PHE A 33 10.02 -6.18 -2.17
N TYR A 34 10.39 -4.90 -2.30
CA TYR A 34 9.44 -3.79 -2.37
C TYR A 34 8.54 -3.91 -3.60
N GLY A 35 9.09 -4.20 -4.77
CA GLY A 35 8.28 -4.38 -5.98
C GLY A 35 7.21 -5.47 -5.85
N ARG A 36 7.52 -6.56 -5.13
CA ARG A 36 6.58 -7.67 -4.90
C ARG A 36 5.62 -7.44 -3.74
N ILE A 37 6.08 -6.90 -2.61
CA ILE A 37 5.22 -6.65 -1.43
C ILE A 37 4.24 -5.50 -1.69
N TYR A 38 4.64 -4.52 -2.50
CA TYR A 38 3.78 -3.37 -2.82
C TYR A 38 2.87 -3.61 -4.02
N LYS A 39 3.04 -4.71 -4.76
CA LYS A 39 2.08 -5.13 -5.80
C LYS A 39 0.80 -5.66 -5.15
N GLY A 40 -0.21 -4.79 -5.04
CA GLY A 40 -1.58 -5.20 -4.73
C GLY A 40 -2.10 -6.25 -5.72
N ARG A 41 -3.02 -7.11 -5.28
CA ARG A 41 -3.62 -8.14 -6.13
C ARG A 41 -4.72 -7.53 -6.97
N VAL A 42 -4.74 -7.81 -8.27
CA VAL A 42 -5.87 -7.43 -9.12
C VAL A 42 -7.01 -8.40 -8.88
N ARG A 43 -8.20 -7.87 -8.63
CA ARG A 43 -9.43 -8.64 -8.43
C ARG A 43 -10.60 -7.93 -9.10
N LYS A 44 -11.54 -8.70 -9.63
CA LYS A 44 -12.82 -8.17 -10.10
C LYS A 44 -13.76 -7.99 -8.92
N VAL A 45 -14.30 -6.78 -8.77
CA VAL A 45 -15.26 -6.41 -7.73
C VAL A 45 -16.51 -5.85 -8.38
N CYS A 46 -17.67 -6.13 -7.77
CA CYS A 46 -18.94 -5.54 -8.17
C CYS A 46 -19.39 -4.57 -7.09
N ILE A 47 -19.71 -3.35 -7.49
CA ILE A 47 -20.14 -2.28 -6.58
C ILE A 47 -21.63 -2.45 -6.30
N VAL A 48 -21.97 -2.62 -5.04
CA VAL A 48 -23.36 -2.79 -4.59
C VAL A 48 -23.97 -1.43 -4.28
N LYS A 49 -23.29 -0.64 -3.44
CA LYS A 49 -23.81 0.62 -2.93
C LYS A 49 -22.68 1.58 -2.56
N LYS A 50 -22.93 2.87 -2.73
CA LYS A 50 -22.04 3.98 -2.37
C LYS A 50 -22.68 4.78 -1.24
N ARG A 51 -21.89 5.22 -0.26
CA ARG A 51 -22.34 6.05 0.85
C ARG A 51 -21.33 7.17 1.12
N VAL A 52 -21.85 8.38 1.37
CA VAL A 52 -21.07 9.51 1.87
C VAL A 52 -21.58 9.80 3.28
N THR A 53 -20.67 9.80 4.25
CA THR A 53 -20.98 10.15 5.65
C THR A 53 -20.20 11.39 6.05
N ARG A 54 -20.92 12.41 6.50
CA ARG A 54 -20.31 13.63 7.08
C ARG A 54 -19.90 13.36 8.51
N HIS A 55 -18.63 13.57 8.82
CA HIS A 55 -18.12 13.51 10.18
C HIS A 55 -17.69 14.90 10.63
N THR A 56 -18.09 15.23 11.87
CA THR A 56 -17.67 16.44 12.57
C THR A 56 -16.81 15.97 13.74
N GLU A 57 -15.50 16.16 13.67
CA GLU A 57 -14.59 15.84 14.78
C GLU A 57 -14.13 17.11 15.47
N ARG A 58 -14.05 17.06 16.81
CA ARG A 58 -13.35 18.07 17.58
C ARG A 58 -11.86 17.81 17.46
N VAL A 59 -11.17 18.68 16.75
CA VAL A 59 -9.72 18.62 16.62
C VAL A 59 -9.12 19.63 17.58
N PHE A 60 -8.25 19.15 18.46
CA PHE A 60 -7.45 20.01 19.30
C PHE A 60 -6.28 20.56 18.47
N LEU A 61 -6.39 21.83 18.06
CA LEU A 61 -5.32 22.50 17.32
C LEU A 61 -4.24 22.92 18.32
N SER A 62 -3.25 22.06 18.51
CA SER A 62 -2.13 22.25 19.44
C SER A 62 -1.39 23.57 19.25
N PHE A 63 -1.43 24.14 18.03
CA PHE A 63 -0.76 25.39 17.70
C PHE A 63 -1.47 26.67 18.16
N ARG A 64 -2.76 26.59 18.54
CA ARG A 64 -3.56 27.78 18.94
C ARG A 64 -4.29 27.64 20.27
N HIS A 65 -4.19 26.48 20.96
CA HIS A 65 -4.99 26.21 22.17
C HIS A 65 -6.49 26.48 21.97
N THR A 66 -6.99 26.29 20.74
CA THR A 66 -8.39 26.47 20.39
C THR A 66 -8.99 25.15 19.95
N ASN A 67 -10.21 24.89 20.42
CA ASN A 67 -11.01 23.78 19.94
C ASN A 67 -11.59 24.18 18.58
N GLY A 68 -11.18 23.48 17.53
CA GLY A 68 -11.77 23.60 16.20
C GLY A 68 -12.71 22.44 15.93
N PHE A 69 -13.72 22.67 15.10
CA PHE A 69 -14.47 21.59 14.46
C PHE A 69 -13.87 21.38 13.08
N CYS A 70 -13.45 20.15 12.79
CA CYS A 70 -13.08 19.73 11.44
C CYS A 70 -14.25 18.92 10.89
N GLU A 71 -14.84 19.41 9.80
CA GLU A 71 -15.82 18.68 9.02
C GLU A 71 -15.10 18.00 7.85
N TYR A 72 -15.30 16.70 7.71
CA TYR A 72 -14.77 15.94 6.59
C TYR A 72 -15.78 14.90 6.09
N ASP A 73 -15.80 14.72 4.77
CA ASP A 73 -16.64 13.72 4.10
C ASP A 73 -15.90 12.38 4.04
N CYS A 74 -16.55 11.33 4.52
CA CYS A 74 -16.10 9.95 4.40
C CYS A 74 -16.81 9.24 3.25
N HIS A 75 -16.06 8.81 2.24
CA HIS A 75 -16.59 8.05 1.12
C HIS A 75 -16.41 6.55 1.36
N THR A 76 -17.53 5.83 1.48
CA THR A 76 -17.53 4.37 1.67
C THR A 76 -18.28 3.66 0.55
N VAL A 77 -17.78 2.47 0.20
CA VAL A 77 -18.36 1.65 -0.87
C VAL A 77 -18.55 0.22 -0.40
N ASP A 78 -19.74 -0.31 -0.66
CA ASP A 78 -20.08 -1.72 -0.51
C ASP A 78 -19.80 -2.44 -1.82
N PHE A 79 -19.00 -3.51 -1.76
CA PHE A 79 -18.65 -4.31 -2.92
C PHE A 79 -18.46 -5.78 -2.54
N TYR A 80 -18.65 -6.68 -3.51
CA TYR A 80 -18.25 -8.08 -3.36
C TYR A 80 -17.24 -8.45 -4.44
N TYR A 81 -16.40 -9.45 -4.15
CA TYR A 81 -15.50 -10.01 -5.15
C TYR A 81 -16.28 -10.97 -6.04
N GLU A 82 -15.98 -10.99 -7.34
CA GLU A 82 -16.58 -11.95 -8.26
C GLU A 82 -16.37 -13.40 -7.76
N GLY A 83 -17.44 -14.20 -7.81
CA GLY A 83 -17.45 -15.56 -7.26
C GLY A 83 -17.56 -15.65 -5.73
N ARG A 84 -17.70 -14.53 -5.01
CA ARG A 84 -17.93 -14.51 -3.55
C ARG A 84 -19.28 -13.86 -3.22
N ARG A 85 -19.99 -14.46 -2.26
CA ARG A 85 -21.27 -13.92 -1.75
C ARG A 85 -21.11 -12.86 -0.65
N PHE A 86 -19.91 -12.72 -0.09
CA PHE A 86 -19.66 -11.81 1.03
C PHE A 86 -19.46 -10.37 0.55
N VAL A 87 -20.22 -9.43 1.13
CA VAL A 87 -20.13 -7.99 0.84
C VAL A 87 -19.15 -7.34 1.82
N HIS A 88 -18.22 -6.57 1.28
CA HIS A 88 -17.25 -5.77 2.02
C HIS A 88 -17.62 -4.30 1.95
N THR A 89 -17.55 -3.61 3.08
CA THR A 89 -17.65 -2.14 3.15
C THR A 89 -16.26 -1.57 3.40
N LYS A 90 -15.80 -0.65 2.54
CA LYS A 90 -14.50 0.01 2.72
C LYS A 90 -14.54 1.49 2.37
N TYR A 91 -13.68 2.24 3.04
CA TYR A 91 -13.35 3.61 2.67
C TYR A 91 -12.57 3.64 1.37
N VAL A 92 -12.86 4.64 0.55
CA VAL A 92 -12.18 4.93 -0.72
C VAL A 92 -11.90 6.43 -0.80
N SER A 93 -10.92 6.83 -1.61
CA SER A 93 -10.71 8.25 -1.90
C SER A 93 -11.88 8.81 -2.69
N GLU A 94 -12.10 10.12 -2.58
CA GLU A 94 -13.12 10.87 -3.31
C GLU A 94 -13.00 10.65 -4.82
N GLU A 95 -11.79 10.81 -5.38
CA GLU A 95 -11.54 10.58 -6.82
C GLU A 95 -11.95 9.19 -7.30
N LEU A 96 -11.74 8.16 -6.46
CA LEU A 96 -12.09 6.79 -6.80
C LEU A 96 -13.60 6.58 -6.63
N PHE A 97 -14.19 7.20 -5.61
CA PHE A 97 -15.62 7.19 -5.36
C PHE A 97 -16.40 7.77 -6.54
N GLU A 98 -15.99 8.91 -7.09
CA GLU A 98 -16.66 9.54 -8.23
C GLU A 98 -16.66 8.66 -9.48
N LYS A 99 -15.56 7.94 -9.72
CA LYS A 99 -15.39 7.05 -10.89
C LYS A 99 -16.21 5.76 -10.78
N LEU A 100 -16.53 5.31 -9.57
CA LEU A 100 -17.30 4.08 -9.34
C LEU A 100 -18.81 4.33 -9.52
N ARG A 101 -19.48 3.40 -10.21
CA ARG A 101 -20.94 3.34 -10.34
C ARG A 101 -21.50 2.09 -9.67
N GLU A 102 -22.64 2.24 -9.02
CA GLU A 102 -23.38 1.12 -8.43
C GLU A 102 -23.86 0.16 -9.52
N GLY A 103 -23.91 -1.14 -9.20
CA GLY A 103 -24.26 -2.21 -10.12
C GLY A 103 -23.21 -2.55 -11.18
N LYS A 104 -22.10 -1.80 -11.24
CA LYS A 104 -21.00 -2.05 -12.19
C LYS A 104 -19.89 -2.88 -11.57
N SER A 105 -19.22 -3.64 -12.43
CA SER A 105 -18.06 -4.45 -12.07
C SER A 105 -16.78 -3.82 -12.59
N TYR A 106 -15.73 -3.84 -11.77
CA TYR A 106 -14.44 -3.24 -12.07
C TYR A 106 -13.30 -4.19 -11.74
N ASN A 107 -12.26 -4.17 -12.56
CA ASN A 107 -10.99 -4.77 -12.19
C ASN A 107 -10.23 -3.78 -11.33
N VAL A 108 -10.03 -4.10 -10.05
CA VAL A 108 -9.38 -3.21 -9.09
C VAL A 108 -8.13 -3.84 -8.51
N ARG A 109 -7.14 -3.01 -8.19
CA ARG A 109 -5.97 -3.42 -7.42
C ARG A 109 -6.27 -3.27 -5.94
N VAL A 110 -6.17 -4.38 -5.19
CA VAL A 110 -6.48 -4.44 -3.76
C VAL A 110 -5.24 -4.80 -2.95
N LYS A 111 -5.00 -4.10 -1.85
CA LYS A 111 -3.97 -4.43 -0.85
C LYS A 111 -4.55 -4.29 0.56
N GLY A 112 -4.37 -5.30 1.41
CA GLY A 112 -4.92 -5.27 2.78
C GLY A 112 -6.44 -5.13 2.85
N GLY A 113 -7.16 -5.47 1.79
CA GLY A 113 -8.62 -5.26 1.69
C GLY A 113 -9.04 -3.83 1.33
N HIS A 114 -8.09 -2.94 1.00
CA HIS A 114 -8.37 -1.59 0.47
C HIS A 114 -8.25 -1.56 -1.04
N ILE A 115 -9.18 -0.87 -1.70
CA ILE A 115 -9.14 -0.62 -3.14
C ILE A 115 -8.16 0.53 -3.39
N LEU A 116 -7.05 0.23 -4.08
CA LEU A 116 -6.01 1.22 -4.39
C LEU A 116 -6.25 1.93 -5.72
N GLN A 117 -6.69 1.20 -6.73
CA GLN A 117 -6.82 1.73 -8.09
C GLN A 117 -7.78 0.88 -8.92
N ILE A 118 -8.51 1.54 -9.83
CA ILE A 118 -9.28 0.89 -10.89
C ILE A 118 -8.31 0.65 -12.06
N MET A 119 -8.13 -0.62 -12.45
CA MET A 119 -7.24 -1.03 -13.53
C MET A 119 -7.94 -1.00 -14.89
N HIS A 120 -9.24 -1.30 -14.95
CA HIS A 120 -10.02 -1.29 -16.18
C HIS A 120 -11.52 -1.10 -15.90
N PHE A 121 -12.18 -0.33 -16.75
CA PHE A 121 -13.65 -0.25 -16.81
C PHE A 121 -14.15 -1.51 -17.52
N GLY A 122 -15.01 -2.28 -16.86
CA GLY A 122 -15.67 -3.46 -17.40
C GLY A 122 -17.11 -3.17 -17.79
#